data_AF-A0A182MTL9-F1
#
_entry.id   AF-A0A182MTL9-F1
#
_cell.length_a   1.000
_cell.length_b   1.000
_cell.length_c   1.000
_cell.angle_alpha   90.00
_cell.angle_beta   90.00
_cell.angle_gamma   90.00
#
_symmetry.space_group_name_H-M   'P 1'
#
loop_
_entity.id
_entity.type
_entity.pdbx_description
1 polymer ?
#
loop_
_entity_poly.entity_id
_entity_poly.type
_entity_poly.pdbx_seq_one_letter_code
_entity_poly.pdbx_strand_id
1 'polypeptide(L)'
;MIAAAFRPFAVRTLQSVSHMVRFLSQDSSGSHRSPKPGVKNPDTIFDKIIKKEIAADLIYEDEKCIAFNDISPQAPVHFLVIPKQKIDKLENSTTGHVELLGHLLHVAGQLGKSKAPDGFRLVINNGENGCQTVYHIHLHVIGGRQLGWPPG
;
A
#
# COMPACT_ATOMS: atom_id res chain seq x y z
N MET A 1 -19.32 8.71 -48.62
CA MET A 1 -18.10 9.38 -48.16
C MET A 1 -18.47 10.71 -47.52
N ILE A 2 -18.51 10.79 -46.18
CA ILE A 2 -18.55 12.07 -45.43
C ILE A 2 -17.75 11.88 -44.13
N ALA A 3 -16.97 12.90 -43.80
CA ALA A 3 -15.79 12.94 -42.96
C ALA A 3 -16.01 12.74 -41.45
N ALA A 4 -15.03 12.10 -40.81
CA ALA A 4 -14.83 12.06 -39.37
C ALA A 4 -14.18 13.37 -38.88
N ALA A 5 -14.79 14.02 -37.89
CA ALA A 5 -14.21 15.17 -37.20
C ALA A 5 -13.57 14.71 -35.88
N PHE A 6 -12.24 14.67 -35.85
CA PHE A 6 -11.45 14.52 -34.63
C PHE A 6 -11.53 15.82 -33.81
N ARG A 7 -11.98 15.72 -32.55
CA ARG A 7 -11.77 16.76 -31.54
C ARG A 7 -10.58 16.38 -30.66
N PRO A 8 -9.61 17.26 -30.41
CA PRO A 8 -8.51 16.97 -29.51
C PRO A 8 -9.03 16.98 -28.07
N PHE A 9 -8.75 15.92 -27.31
CA PHE A 9 -8.91 15.91 -25.86
C PHE A 9 -7.79 16.75 -25.25
N ALA A 10 -8.17 17.78 -24.48
CA ALA A 10 -7.25 18.53 -23.66
C ALA A 10 -6.62 17.61 -22.60
N VAL A 11 -5.31 17.49 -22.63
CA VAL A 11 -4.51 16.85 -21.57
C VAL A 11 -4.63 17.73 -20.32
N ARG A 12 -5.43 17.30 -19.34
CA ARG A 12 -5.35 17.86 -17.98
C ARG A 12 -4.14 17.22 -17.28
N THR A 13 -3.17 18.06 -16.96
CA THR A 13 -1.94 17.74 -16.24
C THR A 13 -2.27 17.07 -14.89
N LEU A 14 -1.84 15.80 -14.72
CA LEU A 14 -1.97 14.98 -13.50
C LEU A 14 -1.03 15.43 -12.37
N GLN A 15 -0.81 16.74 -12.17
CA GLN A 15 0.15 17.23 -11.17
C GLN A 15 -0.43 17.42 -9.75
N SER A 16 -1.72 17.16 -9.52
CA SER A 16 -2.38 17.54 -8.26
C SER A 16 -2.64 16.42 -7.25
N VAL A 17 -2.56 15.13 -7.63
CA VAL A 17 -3.00 14.04 -6.74
C VAL A 17 -1.88 13.53 -5.82
N SER A 18 -0.63 13.48 -6.33
CA SER A 18 0.53 12.99 -5.56
C SER A 18 0.86 13.87 -4.35
N HIS A 19 0.74 15.20 -4.47
CA HIS A 19 0.95 16.12 -3.35
C HIS A 19 -0.11 16.00 -2.26
N MET A 20 -1.37 15.75 -2.64
CA MET A 20 -2.48 15.63 -1.69
C MET A 20 -2.36 14.39 -0.80
N VAL A 21 -1.93 13.25 -1.36
CA VAL A 21 -1.71 12.03 -0.57
C VAL A 21 -0.48 12.15 0.33
N ARG A 22 0.59 12.78 -0.16
CA ARG A 22 1.81 13.02 0.65
C ARG A 22 1.53 13.91 1.86
N PHE A 23 0.68 14.93 1.69
CA PHE A 23 0.20 15.79 2.76
C PHE A 23 -0.69 15.03 3.78
N LEU A 24 -1.60 14.18 3.30
CA LEU A 24 -2.47 13.37 4.18
C LEU A 24 -1.72 12.25 4.93
N SER A 25 -0.61 11.74 4.37
CA SER A 25 0.27 10.80 5.08
C SER A 25 1.05 11.51 6.20
N GLN A 26 1.43 12.78 6.01
CA GLN A 26 2.10 13.59 7.04
C GLN A 26 1.15 13.97 8.18
N ASP A 27 -0.13 14.21 7.92
CA ASP A 27 -1.13 14.48 8.97
C ASP A 27 -1.39 13.28 9.91
N SER A 28 -0.93 12.08 9.55
CA SER A 28 -0.98 10.91 10.42
C SER A 28 0.18 10.82 11.42
N SER A 29 1.13 11.78 11.40
CA SER A 29 2.21 11.91 12.39
C SER A 29 1.73 12.47 13.74
N GLY A 30 0.55 12.05 14.19
CA GLY A 30 0.04 12.36 15.51
C GLY A 30 0.92 11.72 16.57
N SER A 31 1.80 12.52 17.19
CA SER A 31 2.28 12.44 18.58
C SER A 31 2.12 11.06 19.23
N HIS A 32 3.24 10.36 19.45
CA HIS A 32 3.40 9.13 20.26
C HIS A 32 2.68 9.18 21.63
N ARG A 33 1.37 9.07 21.62
CA ARG A 33 0.55 8.89 22.81
C ARG A 33 -0.17 7.57 22.63
N SER A 34 0.09 6.65 23.55
CA SER A 34 -0.74 5.48 23.77
C SER A 34 -2.21 5.93 23.76
N PRO A 35 -3.11 5.24 23.03
CA PRO A 35 -4.51 5.63 22.96
C PRO A 35 -5.07 5.75 24.37
N LYS A 36 -5.75 6.87 24.66
CA LYS A 36 -6.56 6.96 25.89
C LYS A 36 -7.57 5.81 25.88
N PRO A 37 -7.81 5.14 27.02
CA PRO A 37 -8.80 4.06 27.10
C PRO A 37 -10.15 4.56 26.58
N GLY A 38 -10.66 3.94 25.50
CA GLY A 38 -11.95 4.26 24.88
C GLY A 38 -11.91 4.93 23.50
N VAL A 39 -10.74 5.35 22.99
CA VAL A 39 -10.62 5.86 21.61
C VAL A 39 -10.18 4.72 20.70
N LYS A 40 -11.05 4.30 19.78
CA LYS A 40 -10.64 3.42 18.66
C LYS A 40 -9.47 4.09 17.94
N ASN A 41 -8.39 3.35 17.67
CA ASN A 41 -7.21 3.87 16.97
C ASN A 41 -7.63 4.68 15.74
N PRO A 42 -7.15 5.92 15.56
CA PRO A 42 -7.59 6.78 14.47
C PRO A 42 -7.38 6.10 13.11
N ASP A 43 -8.32 6.34 12.19
CA ASP A 43 -8.26 5.81 10.84
C ASP A 43 -6.99 6.29 10.12
N THR A 44 -6.32 5.36 9.46
CA THR A 44 -5.17 5.57 8.59
C THR A 44 -5.63 5.84 7.15
N ILE A 45 -4.72 6.27 6.29
CA ILE A 45 -4.97 6.38 4.86
C ILE A 45 -5.42 5.04 4.24
N PHE A 46 -4.93 3.91 4.76
CA PHE A 46 -5.32 2.58 4.30
C PHE A 46 -6.75 2.21 4.72
N ASP A 47 -7.22 2.66 5.87
CA ASP A 47 -8.62 2.48 6.28
C ASP A 47 -9.56 3.17 5.28
N LYS A 48 -9.17 4.35 4.77
CA LYS A 48 -9.91 5.06 3.72
C LYS A 48 -9.89 4.34 2.37
N ILE A 49 -8.77 3.72 2.00
CA ILE A 49 -8.66 2.88 0.78
C ILE A 49 -9.58 1.65 0.90
N ILE A 50 -9.55 0.95 2.03
CA ILE A 50 -10.38 -0.24 2.27
C ILE A 50 -11.86 0.12 2.19
N LYS A 51 -12.26 1.25 2.79
CA LYS A 51 -13.63 1.79 2.74
C LYS A 51 -14.01 2.41 1.39
N LYS A 52 -13.09 2.46 0.42
CA LYS A 52 -13.28 3.11 -0.90
C LYS A 52 -13.61 4.60 -0.83
N GLU A 53 -13.22 5.26 0.27
CA GLU A 53 -13.39 6.71 0.45
C GLU A 53 -12.39 7.51 -0.40
N ILE A 54 -11.24 6.90 -0.70
CA ILE A 54 -10.24 7.44 -1.63
C ILE A 54 -9.90 6.40 -2.68
N ALA A 55 -9.56 6.88 -3.89
CA ALA A 55 -9.16 6.03 -4.99
C ALA A 55 -7.75 5.45 -4.75
N ALA A 56 -7.58 4.18 -5.11
CA ALA A 56 -6.29 3.50 -5.22
C ALA A 56 -6.29 2.69 -6.51
N ASP A 57 -5.11 2.48 -7.10
CA ASP A 57 -4.96 1.63 -8.28
C ASP A 57 -4.94 0.16 -7.87
N LEU A 58 -6.14 -0.41 -7.75
CA LEU A 58 -6.38 -1.76 -7.24
C LEU A 58 -5.96 -2.83 -8.24
N ILE A 59 -5.16 -3.78 -7.76
CA ILE A 59 -4.68 -4.92 -8.55
C ILE A 59 -5.19 -6.27 -8.04
N TYR A 60 -5.71 -6.32 -6.80
CA TYR A 60 -6.29 -7.50 -6.19
C TYR A 60 -7.18 -7.12 -5.01
N GLU A 61 -8.26 -7.86 -4.80
CA GLU A 61 -9.09 -7.76 -3.60
C GLU A 61 -9.81 -9.08 -3.35
N ASP A 62 -9.82 -9.54 -2.10
CA ASP A 62 -10.63 -10.66 -1.62
C ASP A 62 -11.26 -10.34 -0.25
N GLU A 63 -11.77 -11.33 0.46
CA GLU A 63 -12.40 -11.14 1.77
C GLU A 63 -11.41 -10.71 2.87
N LYS A 64 -10.12 -11.04 2.74
CA LYS A 64 -9.10 -10.87 3.78
C LYS A 64 -8.17 -9.70 3.52
N CYS A 65 -7.87 -9.37 2.27
CA CYS A 65 -6.85 -8.39 1.90
C CYS A 65 -7.20 -7.60 0.65
N ILE A 66 -6.38 -6.57 0.41
CA ILE A 66 -6.42 -5.75 -0.79
C ILE A 66 -5.00 -5.45 -1.22
N ALA A 67 -4.76 -5.38 -2.53
CA ALA A 67 -3.48 -4.96 -3.07
C ALA A 67 -3.66 -3.84 -4.10
N PHE A 68 -2.76 -2.88 -4.06
CA PHE A 68 -2.76 -1.70 -4.94
C PHE A 68 -1.35 -1.19 -5.20
N ASN A 69 -1.16 -0.56 -6.36
CA ASN A 69 0.12 0.04 -6.71
C ASN A 69 0.47 1.19 -5.76
N ASP A 70 1.73 1.23 -5.32
CA ASP A 70 2.23 2.27 -4.44
C ASP A 70 2.27 3.61 -5.19
N ILE A 71 1.80 4.70 -4.56
CA ILE A 71 1.76 6.03 -5.18
C ILE A 71 3.15 6.67 -5.33
N SER A 72 4.14 6.18 -4.59
CA SER A 72 5.54 6.60 -4.62
C SER A 72 6.44 5.39 -4.90
N PRO A 73 6.36 4.81 -6.12
CA PRO A 73 7.03 3.56 -6.46
C PRO A 73 8.56 3.69 -6.35
N GLN A 74 9.22 2.71 -5.72
CA GLN A 74 10.69 2.64 -5.59
C GLN A 74 11.35 1.75 -6.67
N ALA A 75 10.53 1.14 -7.51
CA ALA A 75 10.92 0.30 -8.64
C ALA A 75 9.76 0.26 -9.66
N PRO A 76 9.99 -0.22 -10.90
CA PRO A 76 8.92 -0.33 -11.91
C PRO A 76 7.71 -1.14 -11.44
N VAL A 77 7.95 -2.16 -10.61
CA VAL A 77 6.89 -2.84 -9.86
C VAL A 77 7.05 -2.47 -8.40
N HIS A 78 6.12 -1.69 -7.87
CA HIS A 78 5.99 -1.43 -6.43
C HIS A 78 4.51 -1.38 -6.06
N PHE A 79 4.06 -2.37 -5.30
CA PHE A 79 2.68 -2.41 -4.80
C PHE A 79 2.66 -2.87 -3.35
N LEU A 80 1.55 -2.58 -2.68
CA LEU A 80 1.31 -2.97 -1.30
C LEU A 80 0.25 -4.07 -1.26
N VAL A 81 0.44 -5.06 -0.39
CA VAL A 81 -0.60 -6.01 0.04
C VAL A 81 -0.91 -5.73 1.51
N ILE A 82 -2.16 -5.38 1.81
CA ILE A 82 -2.58 -5.00 3.17
C ILE A 82 -3.78 -5.84 3.61
N PRO A 83 -3.91 -6.20 4.91
CA PRO A 83 -5.10 -6.85 5.41
C PRO A 83 -6.28 -5.87 5.48
N LYS A 84 -7.51 -6.38 5.34
CA LYS A 84 -8.72 -5.61 5.67
C LYS A 84 -8.88 -5.44 7.18
N GLN A 85 -8.42 -6.41 7.96
CA GLN A 85 -8.31 -6.33 9.41
C GLN A 85 -7.08 -5.52 9.80
N LYS A 86 -7.29 -4.37 10.47
CA LYS A 86 -6.20 -3.50 10.93
C LYS A 86 -5.37 -4.16 12.01
N ILE A 87 -4.08 -4.34 11.71
CA ILE A 87 -3.00 -4.62 12.66
C ILE A 87 -2.00 -3.49 12.47
N ASP A 88 -1.69 -2.72 13.50
CA ASP A 88 -0.92 -1.48 13.37
C ASP A 88 0.57 -1.72 13.07
N LYS A 89 1.15 -2.76 13.68
CA LYS A 89 2.54 -3.17 13.49
C LYS A 89 2.66 -4.70 13.46
N LEU A 90 3.70 -5.21 12.80
CA LEU A 90 3.95 -6.66 12.78
C LEU A 90 4.21 -7.22 14.19
N GLU A 91 4.92 -6.48 15.04
CA GLU A 91 5.19 -6.86 16.44
C GLU A 91 3.93 -7.01 17.30
N ASN A 92 2.81 -6.41 16.88
CA ASN A 92 1.52 -6.49 17.56
C ASN A 92 0.62 -7.62 17.03
N SER A 93 1.12 -8.43 16.10
CA SER A 93 0.40 -9.62 15.65
C SER A 93 0.29 -10.66 16.77
N THR A 94 -0.70 -11.55 16.65
CA THR A 94 -1.00 -12.58 17.66
C THR A 94 -1.15 -13.92 16.94
N THR A 95 -1.25 -15.01 17.70
CA THR A 95 -1.49 -16.36 17.12
C THR A 95 -2.76 -16.42 16.27
N GLY A 96 -3.78 -15.61 16.59
CA GLY A 96 -5.00 -15.49 15.78
C GLY A 96 -4.78 -14.83 14.41
N HIS A 97 -3.65 -14.15 14.19
CA HIS A 97 -3.33 -13.49 12.93
C HIS A 97 -2.47 -14.36 12.00
N VAL A 98 -2.02 -15.55 12.42
CA VAL A 98 -1.08 -16.37 11.63
C VAL A 98 -1.63 -16.73 10.25
N GLU A 99 -2.90 -17.15 10.17
CA GLU A 99 -3.54 -17.48 8.89
C GLU A 99 -3.67 -16.26 7.98
N LEU A 100 -4.04 -15.10 8.55
CA LEU A 100 -4.14 -13.84 7.80
C LEU A 100 -2.77 -13.44 7.25
N LEU A 101 -1.71 -13.47 8.06
CA LEU A 101 -0.36 -13.12 7.61
C LEU A 101 0.16 -14.10 6.55
N GLY A 102 -0.10 -15.40 6.70
CA GLY A 102 0.19 -16.40 5.68
C GLY A 102 -0.55 -16.12 4.36
N HIS A 103 -1.82 -15.72 4.45
CA HIS A 103 -2.61 -15.30 3.30
C HIS A 103 -2.02 -14.08 2.59
N LEU A 104 -1.58 -13.06 3.33
CA LEU A 104 -0.92 -11.88 2.73
C LEU A 104 0.36 -12.26 1.97
N LEU A 105 1.19 -13.13 2.56
CA LEU A 105 2.42 -13.62 1.91
C LEU A 105 2.10 -14.43 0.65
N HIS A 106 1.07 -15.27 0.69
CA HIS A 106 0.62 -16.04 -0.47
C HIS A 106 0.18 -15.12 -1.62
N VAL A 107 -0.69 -14.17 -1.34
CA VAL A 107 -1.17 -13.18 -2.33
C VAL A 107 -0.02 -12.36 -2.90
N ALA A 108 0.89 -11.87 -2.04
CA ALA A 108 2.08 -11.15 -2.47
C ALA A 108 2.96 -11.98 -3.40
N GLY A 109 3.14 -13.28 -3.09
CA GLY A 109 3.89 -14.21 -3.93
C GLY A 109 3.26 -14.44 -5.30
N GLN A 110 1.93 -14.65 -5.37
CA GLN A 110 1.22 -14.82 -6.64
C GLN A 110 1.28 -13.57 -7.52
N LEU A 111 1.00 -12.41 -6.93
CA LEU A 111 1.07 -11.14 -7.64
C LEU A 111 2.50 -10.80 -8.07
N GLY A 112 3.49 -11.03 -7.19
CA GLY A 112 4.90 -10.85 -7.49
C GLY A 112 5.36 -11.72 -8.65
N LYS A 113 5.01 -13.01 -8.67
CA LYS A 113 5.29 -13.92 -9.79
C LYS A 113 4.70 -13.41 -11.11
N SER A 114 3.50 -12.84 -11.07
CA SER A 114 2.83 -12.33 -12.28
C SER A 114 3.37 -10.99 -12.78
N LYS A 115 3.76 -10.08 -11.87
CA LYS A 115 4.13 -8.69 -12.20
C LYS A 115 5.63 -8.47 -12.29
N ALA A 116 6.43 -9.22 -11.55
CA ALA A 116 7.89 -9.17 -11.49
C ALA A 116 8.48 -10.58 -11.67
N PRO A 117 8.34 -11.19 -12.86
CA PRO A 117 8.68 -12.60 -13.10
C PRO A 117 10.17 -12.91 -12.91
N ASP A 118 11.05 -11.93 -13.10
CA ASP A 118 12.51 -12.07 -12.91
C ASP A 118 12.95 -11.96 -11.44
N GLY A 119 12.00 -11.85 -10.52
CA GLY A 119 12.24 -11.77 -9.07
C GLY A 119 11.75 -10.48 -8.45
N PHE A 120 11.51 -10.54 -7.14
CA PHE A 120 11.04 -9.43 -6.33
C PHE A 120 11.51 -9.56 -4.87
N ARG A 121 11.45 -8.47 -4.12
CA ARG A 121 11.68 -8.42 -2.67
C ARG A 121 10.37 -8.10 -1.95
N LEU A 122 10.11 -8.81 -0.86
CA LEU A 122 9.09 -8.45 0.11
C LEU A 122 9.73 -7.65 1.24
N VAL A 123 9.10 -6.55 1.64
CA VAL A 123 9.53 -5.74 2.79
C VAL A 123 8.33 -5.47 3.69
N ILE A 124 8.50 -5.71 4.99
CA ILE A 124 7.55 -5.28 6.02
C ILE A 124 8.34 -4.40 6.98
N ASN A 125 7.97 -3.12 7.03
CA ASN A 125 8.58 -2.15 7.92
C ASN A 125 7.87 -2.17 9.27
N ASN A 126 8.63 -2.18 10.37
CA ASN A 126 8.07 -2.19 11.73
C ASN A 126 8.69 -1.07 12.56
N GLY A 127 7.87 -0.10 12.98
CA GLY A 127 8.29 1.02 13.82
C GLY A 127 9.21 2.03 13.12
N GLU A 128 9.78 2.92 13.92
CA GLU A 128 10.55 4.08 13.45
C GLU A 128 11.82 3.69 12.68
N ASN A 129 12.67 2.84 13.27
CA ASN A 129 13.91 2.39 12.62
C ASN A 129 13.67 1.48 11.41
N GLY A 130 12.48 0.89 11.31
CA GLY A 130 12.03 0.17 10.12
C GLY A 130 11.50 1.10 9.03
N CYS A 131 11.44 2.42 9.24
CA CYS A 131 10.82 3.39 8.34
C CYS A 131 9.34 3.09 8.04
N GLN A 132 8.58 2.61 9.04
CA GLN A 132 7.14 2.41 8.90
C GLN A 132 6.41 3.75 8.88
N THR A 133 5.74 4.08 7.77
CA THR A 133 5.06 5.37 7.58
C THR A 133 3.56 5.31 7.87
N VAL A 134 2.92 4.16 7.64
CA VAL A 134 1.50 3.93 7.95
C VAL A 134 1.35 2.81 8.97
N TYR A 135 0.67 3.10 10.07
CA TYR A 135 0.45 2.17 11.19
C TYR A 135 -0.74 1.25 10.92
N HIS A 136 -0.59 0.49 9.84
CA HIS A 136 -1.41 -0.64 9.40
C HIS A 136 -0.47 -1.51 8.56
N ILE A 137 -0.25 -2.78 8.94
CA ILE A 137 0.66 -3.72 8.26
C ILE A 137 0.45 -3.68 6.76
N HIS A 138 1.57 -3.57 6.03
CA HIS A 138 1.60 -3.60 4.57
C HIS A 138 2.87 -4.30 4.12
N LEU A 139 2.71 -5.21 3.16
CA LEU A 139 3.81 -5.88 2.50
C LEU A 139 4.13 -5.09 1.24
N HIS A 140 5.30 -4.46 1.20
CA HIS A 140 5.84 -3.94 -0.04
C HIS A 140 6.27 -5.11 -0.92
N VAL A 141 5.86 -5.12 -2.18
CA VAL A 141 6.39 -6.01 -3.22
C VAL A 141 7.11 -5.15 -4.24
N ILE A 142 8.43 -5.31 -4.31
CA ILE A 142 9.32 -4.45 -5.11
C ILE A 142 10.06 -5.30 -6.14
N GLY A 143 9.96 -4.96 -7.43
CA GLY A 143 10.57 -5.72 -8.51
C GLY A 143 10.61 -4.96 -9.83
N GLY A 144 10.83 -5.69 -10.94
CA GLY A 144 10.97 -5.10 -12.28
C GLY A 144 12.32 -4.41 -12.53
N ARG A 145 13.28 -4.59 -11.62
CA ARG A 145 14.70 -4.21 -11.77
C ARG A 145 15.55 -5.02 -10.79
N GLN A 146 16.86 -5.06 -11.00
CA GLN A 146 17.81 -5.55 -10.00
C GLN A 146 17.74 -4.69 -8.73
N LEU A 147 17.61 -5.33 -7.57
CA LEU A 147 17.63 -4.68 -6.26
C LEU A 147 19.02 -4.75 -5.65
N GLY A 148 19.41 -3.69 -4.93
CA GLY A 148 20.70 -3.59 -4.23
C GLY A 148 20.74 -4.36 -2.91
N TRP A 149 21.95 -4.42 -2.34
CA TRP A 149 22.25 -4.92 -1.01
C TRP A 149 23.24 -3.97 -0.31
N PRO A 150 23.04 -3.56 0.96
CA PRO A 150 22.00 -4.02 1.90
C PRO A 150 20.56 -3.59 1.52
N PRO A 151 19.52 -4.18 2.15
CA PRO A 151 18.12 -3.91 1.84
C PRO A 151 17.57 -2.73 2.66
N GLY A 152 18.31 -1.62 2.64
CA GLY A 152 17.98 -0.34 3.27
C GLY A 152 18.73 0.76 2.55
#